data_AF-A0A2A4X1M7-F1
#
_entry.id   AF-A0A2A4X1M7-F1
#
_cell.length_a   1.000
_cell.length_b   1.000
_cell.length_c   1.000
_cell.angle_alpha   90.00
_cell.angle_beta   90.00
_cell.angle_gamma   90.00
#
_symmetry.space_group_name_H-M   'P 1'
#
loop_
_entity.id
_entity.type
_entity.pdbx_description
1 polymer ?
#
loop_
_entity_poly.entity_id
_entity_poly.type
_entity_poly.pdbx_seq_one_letter_code
_entity_poly.pdbx_strand_id
1 'polypeptide(L)'
;MALDKPILQVSHPSKVPGHSMHGDWALPGRQYSYIALLDLAKKHMPGKQAETIRFSDICAKPGDWFGEDDFSGRRYEAAEAKYPGILIHAMPNPCDRAYRMVDGRRRMEKLRRSGLEAGKFFVLEFEDCKEFIFDFLVEEDT
;
A
#
# COMPACT_ATOMS: atom_id res chain seq x y z
N MET A 1 -26.16 -3.96 -8.31
CA MET A 1 -26.63 -3.38 -7.04
C MET A 1 -25.39 -3.05 -6.23
N ALA A 2 -25.10 -1.78 -5.99
CA ALA A 2 -24.04 -1.40 -5.07
C ALA A 2 -24.47 -1.86 -3.67
N LEU A 3 -23.73 -2.80 -3.09
CA LEU A 3 -23.89 -3.10 -1.68
C LEU A 3 -23.49 -1.82 -0.94
N ASP A 4 -24.45 -1.18 -0.27
CA ASP A 4 -24.22 -0.12 0.71
C ASP A 4 -23.38 -0.72 1.83
N LYS A 5 -22.06 -0.79 1.61
CA LYS A 5 -21.11 -1.12 2.66
C LYS A 5 -21.05 0.11 3.56
N PRO A 6 -21.31 -0.04 4.87
CA PRO A 6 -21.22 1.09 5.78
C PRO A 6 -19.83 1.71 5.69
N ILE A 7 -19.77 3.04 5.64
CA ILE A 7 -18.50 3.77 5.64
C ILE A 7 -17.82 3.50 6.98
N LEU A 8 -16.57 3.02 6.93
CA LEU A 8 -15.79 2.71 8.12
C LEU A 8 -15.44 3.99 8.88
N GLN A 9 -15.66 4.03 10.19
CA GLN A 9 -15.19 5.11 11.06
C GLN A 9 -13.96 4.63 11.83
N VAL A 10 -12.91 5.45 11.88
CA VAL A 10 -11.66 5.15 12.60
C VAL A 10 -11.14 6.38 13.33
N SER A 11 -10.51 6.19 14.48
CA SER A 11 -9.84 7.27 15.21
C SER A 11 -8.54 7.75 14.59
N HIS A 12 -7.93 6.96 13.67
CA HIS A 12 -6.72 7.36 12.97
C HIS A 12 -6.57 6.59 11.63
N PRO A 13 -6.03 7.20 10.55
CA PRO A 13 -5.84 6.53 9.26
C PRO A 13 -5.00 5.24 9.30
N SER A 14 -4.19 5.03 10.34
CA SER A 14 -3.42 3.80 10.54
C SER A 14 -4.26 2.61 11.05
N LYS A 15 -5.54 2.84 11.38
CA LYS A 15 -6.46 1.83 11.93
C LYS A 15 -7.35 1.15 10.88
N VAL A 16 -7.27 1.56 9.62
CA VAL A 16 -8.01 0.90 8.53
C VAL A 16 -7.45 -0.49 8.23
N PRO A 17 -8.27 -1.45 7.78
CA PRO A 17 -7.82 -2.82 7.50
C PRO A 17 -7.12 -2.92 6.14
N GLY A 18 -5.96 -2.27 6.00
CA GLY A 18 -5.11 -2.36 4.82
C GLY A 18 -4.31 -1.09 4.52
N HIS A 19 -4.29 -0.69 3.25
CA HIS A 19 -3.50 0.47 2.80
C HIS A 19 -4.37 1.73 2.79
N SER A 20 -4.14 2.64 3.75
CA SER A 20 -4.82 3.94 3.77
C SER A 20 -4.33 4.87 2.65
N MET A 21 -5.23 5.69 2.12
CA MET A 21 -4.99 6.63 1.02
C MET A 21 -5.69 7.94 1.35
N HIS A 22 -4.89 8.96 1.66
CA HIS A 22 -5.33 10.31 2.04
C HIS A 22 -4.20 11.31 1.75
N GLY A 23 -4.49 12.61 1.79
CA GLY A 23 -3.53 13.67 1.45
C GLY A 23 -2.98 13.47 0.03
N ASP A 24 -1.65 13.57 -0.14
CA ASP A 24 -0.98 13.34 -1.44
C ASP A 24 -1.18 11.92 -2.00
N TRP A 25 -1.60 10.98 -1.15
CA TRP A 25 -1.87 9.59 -1.52
C TRP A 25 -3.34 9.31 -1.82
N ALA A 26 -4.21 10.32 -1.69
CA ALA A 26 -5.61 10.21 -2.04
C ALA A 26 -5.81 9.78 -3.51
N LEU A 27 -6.96 9.17 -3.79
CA LEU A 27 -7.42 8.97 -5.16
C LEU A 27 -8.18 10.22 -5.63
N PRO A 28 -8.19 10.52 -6.93
CA PRO A 28 -8.96 11.65 -7.46
C PRO A 28 -10.43 11.58 -7.02
N GLY A 29 -10.92 12.67 -6.43
CA GLY A 29 -12.29 12.77 -5.93
C GLY A 29 -12.57 12.06 -4.60
N ARG A 30 -11.54 11.54 -3.89
CA ARG A 30 -11.70 10.87 -2.58
C ARG A 30 -10.81 11.49 -1.52
N GLN A 31 -11.37 11.95 -0.41
CA GLN A 31 -10.59 12.51 0.69
C GLN A 31 -9.88 11.41 1.51
N TYR A 32 -10.63 10.38 1.90
CA TYR A 32 -10.17 9.26 2.72
C TYR A 32 -10.67 7.95 2.13
N SER A 33 -9.74 7.08 1.72
CA SER A 33 -10.07 5.75 1.22
C SER A 33 -9.00 4.73 1.61
N TYR A 34 -9.33 3.45 1.62
CA TYR A 34 -8.36 2.39 1.88
C TYR A 34 -8.56 1.21 0.94
N ILE A 35 -7.48 0.46 0.73
CA ILE A 35 -7.52 -0.82 0.02
C ILE A 35 -7.56 -1.95 1.03
N ALA A 36 -8.58 -2.79 0.97
CA ALA A 36 -8.67 -4.02 1.77
C ALA A 36 -7.67 -5.08 1.26
N LEU A 37 -6.40 -4.92 1.61
CA LEU A 37 -5.29 -5.68 1.03
C LEU A 37 -5.40 -7.20 1.21
N LEU A 38 -5.93 -7.65 2.36
CA LEU A 38 -6.08 -9.08 2.62
C LEU A 38 -7.07 -9.72 1.64
N ASP A 39 -8.19 -9.06 1.37
CA ASP A 39 -9.23 -9.57 0.48
C ASP A 39 -8.78 -9.49 -0.99
N LEU A 40 -8.11 -8.38 -1.35
CA LEU A 40 -7.46 -8.22 -2.65
C LEU A 40 -6.45 -9.34 -2.91
N ALA A 41 -5.55 -9.60 -1.94
CA ALA A 41 -4.54 -10.64 -2.03
C ALA A 41 -5.16 -12.04 -2.16
N LYS A 42 -6.18 -12.36 -1.34
CA LYS A 42 -6.89 -13.64 -1.41
C LYS A 42 -7.51 -13.89 -2.78
N LYS A 43 -8.04 -12.84 -3.44
CA LYS A 43 -8.68 -12.99 -4.76
C LYS A 43 -7.67 -13.06 -5.91
N HIS A 44 -6.64 -12.22 -5.91
CA HIS A 44 -5.80 -12.02 -7.12
C HIS A 44 -4.39 -12.60 -7.05
N MET A 45 -3.91 -13.03 -5.88
CA MET A 45 -2.55 -13.59 -5.74
C MET A 45 -2.42 -15.12 -5.89
N PRO A 46 -3.45 -15.97 -5.67
CA PRO A 46 -3.29 -17.42 -5.86
C PRO A 46 -2.75 -17.76 -7.26
N GLY A 47 -1.65 -18.51 -7.31
CA GLY A 47 -0.99 -18.93 -8.56
C GLY A 47 -0.19 -17.82 -9.28
N LYS A 48 -0.26 -16.57 -8.82
CA LYS A 48 0.49 -15.46 -9.41
C LYS A 48 1.97 -15.55 -9.05
N GLN A 49 2.83 -15.23 -10.00
CA GLN A 49 4.29 -15.18 -9.79
C GLN A 49 4.72 -13.75 -9.49
N ALA A 50 5.76 -13.61 -8.66
CA ALA A 50 6.33 -12.31 -8.35
C ALA A 50 7.32 -11.87 -9.45
N GLU A 51 7.21 -10.60 -9.82
CA GLU A 51 8.01 -9.94 -10.85
C GLU A 51 9.16 -9.16 -10.22
N THR A 52 10.26 -9.01 -10.96
CA THR A 52 11.38 -8.15 -10.53
C THR A 52 11.11 -6.72 -10.99
N ILE A 53 10.94 -5.79 -10.05
CA ILE A 53 10.64 -4.39 -10.33
C ILE A 53 11.75 -3.51 -9.77
N ARG A 54 12.19 -2.51 -10.55
CA ARG A 54 13.19 -1.54 -10.11
C ARG A 54 12.56 -0.57 -9.12
N PHE A 55 13.32 -0.19 -8.09
CA PHE A 55 12.85 0.74 -7.07
C PHE A 55 12.63 2.16 -7.60
N SER A 56 13.27 2.53 -8.71
CA SER A 56 13.01 3.79 -9.44
C SER A 56 11.58 3.89 -9.96
N ASP A 57 10.96 2.75 -10.27
CA ASP A 57 9.65 2.69 -10.92
C ASP A 57 8.49 2.63 -9.89
N ILE A 58 8.81 2.62 -8.59
CA ILE A 58 7.86 2.43 -7.50
C ILE A 58 7.72 3.69 -6.65
N CYS A 59 6.51 4.21 -6.48
CA CYS A 59 6.20 5.21 -5.47
C CYS A 59 5.84 4.53 -4.15
N ALA A 60 6.60 4.80 -3.09
CA ALA A 60 6.35 4.28 -1.75
C ALA A 60 6.25 5.44 -0.73
N LYS A 61 5.39 5.27 0.28
CA LYS A 61 5.22 6.25 1.36
C LYS A 61 6.55 6.52 2.08
N PRO A 62 6.84 7.76 2.50
CA PRO A 62 8.10 8.11 3.16
C PRO A 62 8.20 7.47 4.55
N GLY A 63 9.42 7.18 5.02
CA GLY A 63 9.67 6.41 6.25
C GLY A 63 8.97 6.94 7.50
N ASP A 64 8.65 8.22 7.54
CA ASP A 64 8.00 8.96 8.61
C ASP A 64 6.49 9.20 8.39
N TRP A 65 5.85 8.47 7.49
CA TRP A 65 4.44 8.70 7.07
C TRP A 65 3.41 8.86 8.20
N PHE A 66 3.64 8.26 9.38
CA PHE A 66 2.75 8.40 10.55
C PHE A 66 3.42 9.14 11.73
N GLY A 67 4.44 9.95 11.46
CA GLY A 67 5.19 10.69 12.49
C GLY A 67 6.23 9.86 13.25
N GLU A 68 6.43 8.59 12.85
CA GLU A 68 7.41 7.67 13.45
C GLU A 68 8.29 7.04 12.36
N ASP A 69 9.56 6.77 12.68
CA ASP A 69 10.49 6.08 11.77
C ASP A 69 10.06 4.61 11.54
N ASP A 70 9.58 4.32 10.34
CA ASP A 70 9.15 2.98 9.93
C ASP A 70 10.32 2.01 9.69
N PHE A 71 11.56 2.51 9.65
CA PHE A 71 12.78 1.78 9.31
C PHE A 71 13.66 1.45 10.52
N SER A 72 13.09 1.55 11.72
CA SER A 72 13.68 1.02 12.95
C SER A 72 12.67 0.20 13.75
N GLY A 73 13.18 -0.52 14.76
CA GLY A 73 12.38 -1.32 15.69
C GLY A 73 11.80 -2.62 15.13
N ARG A 74 10.96 -3.27 15.95
CA ARG A 74 10.50 -4.67 15.74
C ARG A 74 9.84 -4.91 14.39
N ARG A 75 9.05 -3.95 13.87
CA ARG A 75 8.36 -4.12 12.58
C ARG A 75 9.34 -4.12 11.42
N TYR A 76 10.37 -3.27 11.47
CA TYR A 76 11.46 -3.27 10.50
C TYR A 76 12.29 -4.53 10.60
N GLU A 77 12.72 -4.91 11.80
CA GLU A 77 13.51 -6.13 12.05
C GLU A 77 12.79 -7.39 11.55
N ALA A 78 11.50 -7.55 11.85
CA ALA A 78 10.68 -8.69 11.42
C ALA A 78 10.36 -8.74 9.92
N ALA A 79 10.58 -7.65 9.17
CA ALA A 79 10.29 -7.61 7.74
C ALA A 79 11.33 -8.41 6.94
N GLU A 80 11.05 -9.66 6.61
CA GLU A 80 11.97 -10.52 5.87
C GLU A 80 11.97 -10.20 4.35
N ALA A 81 13.12 -9.79 3.82
CA ALA A 81 13.24 -9.31 2.43
C ALA A 81 13.04 -10.41 1.36
N LYS A 82 13.05 -11.70 1.75
CA LYS A 82 12.78 -12.82 0.86
C LYS A 82 11.33 -12.89 0.38
N TYR A 83 10.40 -12.30 1.12
CA TYR A 83 8.98 -12.29 0.75
C TYR A 83 8.66 -11.11 -0.17
N PRO A 84 8.02 -11.31 -1.33
CA PRO A 84 7.68 -10.24 -2.25
C PRO A 84 6.70 -9.22 -1.66
N GLY A 85 6.88 -7.93 -1.98
CA GLY A 85 5.90 -6.88 -1.68
C GLY A 85 4.70 -6.91 -2.62
N ILE A 86 3.78 -5.94 -2.49
CA ILE A 86 2.62 -5.79 -3.37
C ILE A 86 2.63 -4.39 -3.96
N LEU A 87 2.52 -4.34 -5.29
CA LEU A 87 2.42 -3.13 -6.09
C LEU A 87 1.10 -3.11 -6.85
N ILE A 88 0.57 -1.91 -7.08
CA ILE A 88 -0.53 -1.67 -8.00
C ILE A 88 -0.02 -0.84 -9.17
N HIS A 89 -0.13 -1.39 -10.37
CA HIS A 89 0.21 -0.74 -11.62
C HIS A 89 -0.90 0.23 -12.05
N ALA A 90 -0.51 1.36 -12.66
CA ALA A 90 -1.40 2.40 -13.17
C ALA A 90 -2.33 3.05 -12.12
N MET A 91 -2.04 2.87 -10.83
CA MET A 91 -2.76 3.56 -9.76
C MET A 91 -2.16 4.96 -9.54
N PRO A 92 -2.96 6.03 -9.52
CA PRO A 92 -2.48 7.40 -9.28
C PRO A 92 -1.60 7.47 -8.04
N ASN A 93 -0.48 8.19 -8.05
CA ASN A 93 0.42 8.32 -6.90
C ASN A 93 1.22 9.62 -6.98
N PRO A 94 1.69 10.16 -5.85
CA PRO A 94 2.31 11.48 -5.82
C PRO A 94 3.69 11.56 -6.47
N CYS A 95 4.31 10.41 -6.77
CA CYS A 95 5.61 10.38 -7.42
C CYS A 95 5.53 10.33 -8.95
N ASP A 96 4.31 10.27 -9.53
CA ASP A 96 4.07 10.04 -10.96
C ASP A 96 4.84 8.80 -11.51
N ARG A 97 4.85 7.72 -10.72
CA ARG A 97 5.53 6.47 -11.08
C ARG A 97 4.54 5.41 -11.55
N ALA A 98 5.01 4.45 -12.34
CA ALA A 98 4.18 3.36 -12.88
C ALA A 98 3.52 2.51 -11.78
N TYR A 99 4.20 2.31 -10.65
CA TYR A 99 3.73 1.45 -9.58
C TYR A 99 3.52 2.21 -8.27
N ARG A 100 2.34 2.05 -7.66
CA ARG A 100 2.08 2.44 -6.27
C ARG A 100 2.37 1.27 -5.34
N MET A 101 3.25 1.46 -4.35
CA MET A 101 3.48 0.46 -3.32
C MET A 101 2.37 0.47 -2.27
N VAL A 102 1.75 -0.70 -2.09
CA VAL A 102 0.69 -0.87 -1.09
C VAL A 102 1.12 -1.76 0.07
N ASP A 103 2.11 -2.63 -0.15
CA ASP A 103 2.78 -3.43 0.88
C ASP A 103 4.26 -3.68 0.52
N GLY A 104 5.10 -3.89 1.54
CA GLY A 104 6.50 -4.29 1.36
C GLY A 104 7.53 -3.19 1.56
N ARG A 105 7.15 -1.99 1.99
CA ARG A 105 8.05 -0.84 2.15
C ARG A 105 9.33 -1.13 2.95
N ARG A 106 9.19 -1.75 4.12
CA ARG A 106 10.34 -2.13 4.97
C ARG A 106 11.27 -3.15 4.31
N ARG A 107 10.70 -4.08 3.53
CA ARG A 107 11.46 -5.09 2.78
C ARG A 107 12.23 -4.45 1.65
N MET A 108 11.59 -3.55 0.90
CA MET A 108 12.26 -2.74 -0.12
C MET A 108 13.41 -1.91 0.49
N GLU A 109 13.19 -1.28 1.64
CA GLU A 109 14.24 -0.50 2.30
C GLU A 109 15.46 -1.37 2.70
N LYS A 110 15.23 -2.57 3.23
CA LYS A 110 16.32 -3.52 3.51
C LYS A 110 17.13 -3.86 2.25
N LEU A 111 16.45 -4.12 1.14
CA LEU A 111 17.10 -4.41 -0.14
C LEU A 111 17.92 -3.19 -0.64
N ARG A 112 17.37 -1.98 -0.53
CA ARG A 112 18.08 -0.73 -0.87
C ARG A 112 19.34 -0.55 -0.03
N ARG A 113 19.25 -0.76 1.29
CA ARG A 113 20.40 -0.67 2.20
C ARG A 113 21.46 -1.75 1.96
N SER A 114 21.08 -2.89 1.38
CA SER A 114 22.04 -3.90 0.90
C SER A 114 22.63 -3.60 -0.49
N GLY A 115 22.35 -2.43 -1.08
CA GLY A 115 22.90 -2.03 -2.38
C GLY A 115 22.14 -2.58 -3.59
N LEU A 116 20.93 -3.13 -3.39
CA LEU A 116 20.09 -3.58 -4.49
C LEU A 116 19.22 -2.44 -5.01
N GLU A 117 18.93 -2.47 -6.31
CA GLU A 117 18.11 -1.46 -7.00
C GLU A 117 16.75 -2.01 -7.47
N ALA A 118 16.51 -3.31 -7.27
CA ALA A 118 15.30 -3.99 -7.65
C ALA A 118 14.95 -5.11 -6.65
N GLY A 119 13.69 -5.53 -6.64
CA GLY A 119 13.18 -6.57 -5.76
C GLY A 119 11.99 -7.31 -6.35
N LYS A 120 11.55 -8.37 -5.67
CA LYS A 120 10.38 -9.16 -6.08
C LYS A 120 9.08 -8.56 -5.55
N PHE A 121 8.07 -8.44 -6.41
CA PHE A 121 6.76 -7.92 -6.07
C PHE A 121 5.64 -8.66 -6.80
N PHE A 122 4.49 -8.80 -6.17
CA PHE A 122 3.24 -9.11 -6.87
C PHE A 122 2.67 -7.82 -7.44
N VAL A 123 2.39 -7.80 -8.76
CA VAL A 123 1.89 -6.63 -9.48
C VAL A 123 0.42 -6.84 -9.84
N LEU A 124 -0.46 -6.01 -9.29
CA LEU A 124 -1.89 -6.02 -9.59
C LEU A 124 -2.24 -4.80 -10.46
N GLU A 125 -3.23 -4.94 -11.34
CA GLU A 125 -3.72 -3.80 -12.13
C GLU A 125 -4.70 -2.96 -11.31
N PHE A 126 -4.69 -1.64 -11.50
CA PHE A 126 -5.58 -0.75 -10.75
C PHE A 126 -7.06 -1.09 -10.97
N GLU A 127 -7.44 -1.50 -12.18
CA GLU A 127 -8.82 -1.91 -12.49
C GLU A 127 -9.30 -3.08 -11.62
N ASP A 128 -8.46 -4.08 -11.39
CA ASP A 128 -8.76 -5.25 -10.54
C ASP A 128 -8.91 -4.85 -9.07
N CYS A 129 -8.30 -3.73 -8.66
CA CYS A 129 -8.31 -3.30 -7.28
C CYS A 129 -9.57 -2.51 -6.89
N LYS A 130 -10.32 -1.97 -7.87
CA LYS A 130 -11.40 -1.00 -7.62
C LYS A 130 -12.49 -1.51 -6.67
N GLU A 131 -12.84 -2.78 -6.73
CA GLU A 131 -13.86 -3.38 -5.85
C GLU A 131 -13.42 -3.51 -4.38
N PHE A 132 -12.12 -3.35 -4.12
CA PHE A 132 -11.51 -3.43 -2.78
C PHE A 132 -11.18 -2.06 -2.18
N ILE A 133 -11.60 -0.98 -2.85
CA ILE A 133 -11.36 0.40 -2.42
C ILE A 133 -12.61 0.93 -1.75
N PHE A 134 -12.50 1.21 -0.45
CA PHE A 134 -13.61 1.68 0.38
C PHE A 134 -13.28 3.04 0.97
N ASP A 135 -14.31 3.87 1.12
CA ASP A 135 -14.17 5.15 1.80
C ASP A 135 -14.25 4.93 3.33
N PHE A 136 -13.58 5.81 4.07
CA PHE A 136 -13.62 5.80 5.53
C PHE A 136 -13.67 7.24 6.06
N LEU A 137 -14.13 7.41 7.29
CA LEU A 137 -14.13 8.68 8.01
C LEU A 137 -13.14 8.60 9.17
N VAL A 138 -12.49 9.72 9.45
CA VAL A 138 -11.67 9.88 10.66
C VAL A 138 -12.53 10.56 11.71
N GLU A 139 -12.63 9.98 12.90
CA GLU A 139 -13.28 10.63 14.04
C GLU A 139 -12.49 11.89 14.40
N GLU A 140 -13.17 13.04 14.43
CA GLU A 140 -12.56 14.26 14.96
C GLU A 140 -12.59 14.18 16.48
N ASP A 141 -11.44 14.38 17.13
CA ASP A 141 -11.35 14.54 18.58
C ASP A 141 -12.15 15.81 18.97
N THR A 142 -13.39 15.64 19.46
CA THR A 142 -14.16 16.69 20.14
C THR A 142 -13.68 16.92 21.56
#